data_AF-A0A3D3AFL8-F1
#
_entry.id   AF-A0A3D3AFL8-F1
#
_cell.length_a   1.000
_cell.length_b   1.000
_cell.length_c   1.000
_cell.angle_alpha   90.00
_cell.angle_beta   90.00
_cell.angle_gamma   90.00
#
_symmetry.space_group_name_H-M   'P 1'
#
loop_
_entity.id
_entity.type
_entity.pdbx_description
1 polymer ?
#
loop_
_entity_poly.entity_id
_entity_poly.type
_entity_poly.pdbx_seq_one_letter_code
_entity_poly.pdbx_strand_id
1 'polypeptide(L)'
;MAYLGNEETLVEIPAINYIKDILKYEFVHGKNLTPEQGERDSLTEVILNRRLKKALKRLNPWMDEGNLHKTIRFLSRPENLGTGLLDINEKIYDAIVDLNYTVDQDIYGNGQKKPQTVHFIDWDNVDNNDFLVTRQFEVKTQLG
;
A
#
# COMPACT_ATOMS: atom_id res chain seq x y z
N MET A 1 36.54 26.00 -8.92
CA MET A 1 35.98 24.90 -8.11
C MET A 1 34.71 24.44 -8.79
N ALA A 2 34.72 23.29 -9.47
CA ALA A 2 33.49 22.72 -10.00
C ALA A 2 32.56 22.43 -8.82
N TYR A 3 31.31 22.89 -8.91
CA TYR A 3 30.31 22.69 -7.88
C TYR A 3 30.12 21.18 -7.69
N LEU A 4 30.71 20.62 -6.62
CA LEU A 4 30.42 19.27 -6.18
C LEU A 4 28.92 19.27 -5.88
N GLY A 5 28.13 18.48 -6.62
CA GLY A 5 26.67 18.52 -6.56
C GLY A 5 26.10 18.44 -5.14
N ASN A 6 24.85 18.89 -4.99
CA ASN A 6 24.11 18.78 -3.73
C ASN A 6 23.54 17.34 -3.54
N GLU A 7 22.93 17.09 -2.38
CA GLU A 7 22.28 15.81 -2.04
C GLU A 7 21.28 15.34 -3.11
N GLU A 8 20.51 16.28 -3.67
CA GLU A 8 19.57 15.98 -4.75
C GLU A 8 20.26 15.39 -5.98
N THR A 9 21.34 16.02 -6.44
CA THR A 9 22.04 15.64 -7.68
C THR A 9 22.97 14.45 -7.51
N LEU A 10 23.58 14.27 -6.33
CA LEU A 10 24.55 13.20 -6.09
C LEU A 10 23.94 11.94 -5.48
N VAL A 11 22.76 12.02 -4.85
CA VAL A 11 22.17 10.90 -4.12
C VAL A 11 20.73 10.64 -4.56
N GLU A 12 19.85 11.62 -4.42
CA GLU A 12 18.40 11.42 -4.61
C GLU A 12 18.05 11.05 -6.05
N ILE A 13 18.49 11.84 -7.03
CA ILE A 13 18.23 11.60 -8.45
C ILE A 13 18.85 10.28 -8.92
N PRO A 14 20.14 9.97 -8.62
CA PRO A 14 20.72 8.66 -8.95
C PRO A 14 19.94 7.48 -8.36
N ALA A 15 19.48 7.56 -7.10
CA ALA A 15 18.70 6.51 -6.46
C ALA A 15 17.35 6.29 -7.16
N ILE A 16 16.64 7.38 -7.49
CA ILE A 16 15.36 7.31 -8.22
C ILE A 16 15.57 6.70 -9.61
N ASN A 17 16.60 7.14 -10.34
CA ASN A 17 16.91 6.60 -11.66
C ASN A 17 17.23 5.10 -11.58
N TYR A 18 17.96 4.64 -10.56
CA TYR A 18 18.20 3.22 -10.37
C TYR A 18 16.90 2.44 -10.13
N ILE A 19 16.06 2.89 -9.19
CA ILE A 19 14.80 2.21 -8.85
C ILE A 19 13.83 2.20 -10.05
N LYS A 20 13.74 3.29 -10.79
CA LYS A 20 12.88 3.41 -11.96
C LYS A 20 13.42 2.65 -13.18
N ASP A 21 14.68 2.86 -13.53
CA ASP A 21 15.21 2.40 -14.81
C ASP A 21 15.80 0.99 -14.74
N ILE A 22 16.30 0.57 -13.57
CA ILE A 22 16.82 -0.79 -13.34
C ILE A 22 15.76 -1.69 -12.71
N LEU A 23 15.16 -1.27 -11.58
CA LEU A 23 14.15 -2.09 -10.88
C LEU A 23 12.75 -1.98 -11.50
N LYS A 24 12.52 -1.06 -12.45
CA LYS A 24 11.26 -0.88 -13.19
C LYS A 24 10.07 -0.44 -12.33
N TYR A 25 10.33 0.22 -11.21
CA TYR A 25 9.26 0.75 -10.37
C TYR A 25 8.65 1.99 -11.03
N GLU A 26 7.35 2.21 -10.83
CA GLU A 26 6.71 3.43 -11.28
C GLU A 26 7.26 4.61 -10.46
N PHE A 27 7.62 5.71 -11.11
CA PHE A 27 7.96 6.94 -10.41
C PHE A 27 6.83 7.95 -10.47
N VAL A 28 6.32 8.35 -9.31
CA VAL A 28 5.34 9.44 -9.19
C VAL A 28 5.85 10.45 -8.17
N HIS A 29 5.95 11.72 -8.56
CA HIS A 29 6.33 12.78 -7.62
C HIS A 29 5.29 12.94 -6.51
N GLY A 30 5.71 13.10 -5.25
CA GLY A 30 4.79 13.13 -4.10
C GLY A 30 3.74 14.24 -4.14
N LYS A 31 4.00 15.35 -4.86
CA LYS A 31 3.01 16.41 -5.17
C LYS A 31 1.80 15.94 -5.98
N ASN A 32 1.90 14.78 -6.64
CA ASN A 32 0.81 14.14 -7.37
C ASN A 32 0.13 13.04 -6.54
N LEU A 33 0.67 12.71 -5.36
CA LEU A 33 0.12 11.72 -4.44
C LEU A 33 -0.67 12.42 -3.34
N THR A 34 -1.54 13.37 -3.69
CA THR A 34 -2.30 14.18 -2.74
C THR A 34 -3.80 13.83 -2.77
N PRO A 35 -4.59 14.33 -1.80
CA PRO A 35 -6.04 14.14 -1.83
C PRO A 35 -6.71 14.74 -3.06
N GLU A 36 -6.22 15.88 -3.56
CA GLU A 36 -6.75 16.54 -4.76
C GLU A 36 -6.58 15.67 -6.02
N GLN A 37 -5.58 14.78 -6.03
CA GLN A 37 -5.35 13.81 -7.11
C GLN A 37 -6.10 12.48 -6.88
N GLY A 38 -6.83 12.35 -5.77
CA GLY A 38 -7.62 11.18 -5.43
C GLY A 38 -6.80 9.95 -5.03
N GLU A 39 -5.51 10.13 -4.71
CA GLU A 39 -4.66 9.03 -4.22
C GLU A 39 -4.88 8.75 -2.73
N ARG A 40 -5.27 9.78 -1.96
CA ARG A 40 -5.50 9.75 -0.52
C ARG A 40 -6.79 10.46 -0.16
N ASP A 41 -7.35 10.17 1.01
CA ASP A 41 -8.54 10.89 1.50
C ASP A 41 -8.19 12.21 2.19
N SER A 42 -6.99 12.30 2.79
CA SER A 42 -6.45 13.51 3.40
C SER A 42 -4.92 13.46 3.41
N LEU A 43 -4.27 14.59 3.75
CA LEU A 43 -2.82 14.63 3.95
C LEU A 43 -2.36 13.95 5.25
N THR A 44 -3.29 13.55 6.14
CA THR A 44 -2.95 12.78 7.34
C THR A 44 -2.82 11.28 7.04
N GLU A 45 -3.36 10.83 5.92
CA GLU A 45 -3.27 9.45 5.47
C GLU A 45 -1.94 9.24 4.72
N VAL A 46 -1.33 8.07 4.94
CA VAL A 46 -0.08 7.66 4.27
C VAL A 46 -0.30 6.54 3.25
N ILE A 47 -1.46 5.88 3.31
CA ILE A 47 -1.83 4.81 2.39
C ILE A 47 -2.45 5.40 1.13
N LEU A 48 -1.97 4.96 -0.03
CA LEU A 48 -2.52 5.31 -1.34
C LEU A 48 -3.73 4.41 -1.65
N ASN A 49 -4.89 4.74 -1.08
CA ASN A 49 -6.10 3.90 -1.10
C ASN A 49 -6.51 3.48 -2.51
N ARG A 50 -6.37 4.38 -3.50
CA ARG A 50 -6.70 4.09 -4.90
C ARG A 50 -5.82 2.98 -5.49
N ARG A 51 -4.51 3.02 -5.23
CA ARG A 51 -3.56 1.99 -5.66
C ARG A 51 -3.76 0.69 -4.91
N LEU A 52 -3.88 0.77 -3.58
CA LEU A 52 -4.14 -0.41 -2.75
C LEU A 52 -5.39 -1.16 -3.20
N LYS A 53 -6.48 -0.42 -3.49
CA LYS A 53 -7.73 -1.00 -4.02
C LYS A 53 -7.52 -1.76 -5.34
N LYS A 54 -6.75 -1.19 -6.26
CA LYS A 54 -6.43 -1.82 -7.56
C LYS A 54 -5.55 -3.07 -7.38
N ALA A 55 -4.53 -2.99 -6.53
CA ALA A 55 -3.64 -4.11 -6.24
C ALA A 55 -4.39 -5.26 -5.57
N LEU A 56 -5.17 -4.99 -4.52
CA LEU A 56 -5.97 -6.01 -3.83
C LEU A 56 -6.95 -6.73 -4.74
N LYS A 57 -7.62 -6.01 -5.66
CA LYS A 57 -8.49 -6.64 -6.67
C LYS A 57 -7.73 -7.52 -7.65
N ARG A 58 -6.51 -7.13 -8.02
CA ARG A 58 -5.66 -7.91 -8.93
C ARG A 58 -5.18 -9.20 -8.24
N LEU A 59 -4.74 -9.09 -6.99
CA LEU A 59 -4.25 -10.23 -6.20
C LEU A 59 -5.38 -11.15 -5.73
N ASN A 60 -6.58 -10.60 -5.52
CA ASN A 60 -7.75 -11.34 -5.03
C ASN A 60 -8.97 -11.11 -5.94
N PRO A 61 -9.01 -11.62 -7.19
CA PRO A 61 -10.09 -11.37 -8.14
C PRO A 61 -11.47 -11.85 -7.69
N TRP A 62 -11.52 -12.75 -6.72
CA TRP A 62 -12.73 -13.30 -6.11
C TRP A 62 -13.41 -12.33 -5.12
N MET A 63 -12.71 -11.27 -4.68
CA MET A 63 -13.16 -10.41 -3.60
C MET A 63 -14.20 -9.39 -4.06
N ASP A 64 -15.33 -9.31 -3.36
CA ASP A 64 -16.34 -8.28 -3.62
C ASP A 64 -15.98 -6.90 -3.05
N GLU A 65 -16.72 -5.86 -3.44
CA GLU A 65 -16.49 -4.48 -2.97
C GLU A 65 -16.62 -4.32 -1.45
N GLY A 66 -17.49 -5.10 -0.81
CA GLY A 66 -17.71 -5.01 0.64
C GLY A 66 -16.51 -5.52 1.42
N ASN A 67 -16.00 -6.70 1.05
CA ASN A 67 -14.81 -7.30 1.64
C ASN A 67 -13.54 -6.53 1.25
N LEU A 68 -13.48 -5.95 0.05
CA LEU A 68 -12.41 -5.04 -0.36
C LEU A 68 -12.33 -3.81 0.54
N HIS A 69 -13.46 -3.16 0.84
CA HIS A 69 -13.49 -2.03 1.76
C HIS A 69 -13.08 -2.40 3.18
N LYS A 70 -13.49 -3.58 3.69
CA LYS A 70 -13.04 -4.08 5.00
C LYS A 70 -11.53 -4.32 5.04
N THR A 71 -11.00 -4.93 3.98
CA THR A 71 -9.56 -5.23 3.84
C THR A 71 -8.72 -3.95 3.79
N ILE A 72 -9.15 -2.94 3.03
CA ILE A 72 -8.48 -1.63 3.01
C ILE A 72 -8.52 -0.99 4.40
N ARG A 73 -9.69 -1.02 5.07
CA ARG A 73 -9.84 -0.45 6.42
C ARG A 73 -8.96 -1.15 7.45
N PHE A 74 -8.72 -2.45 7.32
CA PHE A 74 -7.83 -3.19 8.21
C PHE A 74 -6.41 -2.58 8.22
N LEU A 75 -5.87 -2.22 7.05
CA LEU A 75 -4.56 -1.56 6.95
C LEU A 75 -4.60 -0.06 7.25
N SER A 76 -5.68 0.63 6.86
CA SER A 76 -5.77 2.09 6.99
C SER A 76 -6.18 2.58 8.38
N ARG A 77 -6.59 1.68 9.28
CA ARG A 77 -6.95 2.01 10.66
C ARG A 77 -6.21 1.09 11.65
N PRO A 78 -4.86 1.13 11.65
CA PRO A 78 -4.04 0.25 12.47
C PRO A 78 -4.28 0.44 13.98
N GLU A 79 -4.78 1.59 14.41
CA GLU A 79 -5.19 1.87 15.80
C GLU A 79 -6.30 0.93 16.30
N ASN A 80 -7.06 0.29 15.41
CA ASN A 80 -8.05 -0.73 15.78
C ASN A 80 -7.42 -2.10 16.06
N LEU A 81 -6.15 -2.30 15.69
CA LEU A 81 -5.46 -3.56 15.85
C LEU A 81 -4.82 -3.68 17.24
N GLY A 82 -4.43 -2.58 17.89
CA GLY A 82 -3.79 -2.66 19.20
C GLY A 82 -3.56 -1.29 19.83
N THR A 83 -3.04 -1.29 21.06
CA THR A 83 -2.75 -0.06 21.80
C THR A 83 -1.28 0.36 21.67
N GLY A 84 -0.39 -0.57 21.33
CA GLY A 84 1.04 -0.33 21.13
C GLY A 84 1.50 -0.59 19.70
N LEU A 85 2.60 0.06 19.29
CA LEU A 85 3.17 -0.09 17.95
C LEU A 85 3.64 -1.53 17.68
N LEU A 86 4.16 -2.23 18.68
CA LEU A 86 4.61 -3.62 18.54
C LEU A 86 3.44 -4.56 18.24
N ASP A 87 2.37 -4.49 19.03
CA ASP A 87 1.16 -5.31 18.86
C ASP A 87 0.49 -5.05 17.49
N ILE A 88 0.44 -3.78 17.08
CA ILE A 88 -0.09 -3.39 15.76
C ILE A 88 0.80 -3.99 14.65
N ASN A 89 2.12 -3.88 14.78
CA ASN A 89 3.06 -4.38 13.79
C ASN A 89 2.99 -5.92 13.66
N GLU A 90 2.91 -6.64 14.78
CA GLU A 90 2.72 -8.09 14.81
C GLU A 90 1.44 -8.48 14.05
N LYS A 91 0.30 -7.85 14.34
CA LYS A 91 -0.97 -8.16 13.65
C LYS A 91 -0.95 -7.88 12.15
N ILE A 92 -0.27 -6.82 11.72
CA ILE A 92 -0.10 -6.53 10.29
C ILE A 92 0.85 -7.55 9.66
N TYR A 93 1.93 -7.91 10.35
CA TYR A 93 2.87 -8.93 9.90
C TYR A 93 2.15 -10.27 9.70
N ASP A 94 1.40 -10.74 10.70
CA ASP A 94 0.73 -12.04 10.60
C ASP A 94 -0.32 -12.05 9.46
N ALA A 95 -0.96 -10.91 9.21
CA ALA A 95 -1.91 -10.75 8.11
C ALA A 95 -1.26 -10.83 6.73
N ILE A 96 -0.09 -10.21 6.56
CA ILE A 96 0.58 -10.07 5.27
C ILE A 96 1.50 -11.26 4.98
N VAL A 97 2.25 -11.71 5.98
CA VAL A 97 3.32 -12.70 5.86
C VAL A 97 2.81 -14.09 6.23
N ASP A 98 2.16 -14.24 7.39
CA ASP A 98 1.63 -15.53 7.83
C ASP A 98 0.25 -15.84 7.22
N LEU A 99 -0.26 -14.94 6.37
CA LEU A 99 -1.51 -15.08 5.63
C LEU A 99 -2.71 -15.37 6.53
N ASN A 100 -2.77 -14.75 7.71
CA ASN A 100 -3.78 -15.03 8.73
C ASN A 100 -5.08 -14.20 8.58
N TYR A 101 -5.12 -13.24 7.65
CA TYR A 101 -6.30 -12.40 7.43
C TYR A 101 -7.27 -13.05 6.43
N THR A 102 -8.48 -13.33 6.90
CA THR A 102 -9.53 -13.99 6.12
C THR A 102 -10.81 -13.16 6.08
N VAL A 103 -11.55 -13.28 4.99
CA VAL A 103 -12.89 -12.69 4.82
C VAL A 103 -13.87 -13.75 4.30
N ASP A 104 -15.11 -13.69 4.77
CA ASP A 104 -16.17 -14.58 4.31
C ASP A 104 -16.73 -14.09 2.97
N GLN A 105 -16.57 -14.91 1.92
CA GLN A 105 -17.05 -14.63 0.56
C GLN A 105 -17.88 -15.79 0.02
N ASP A 106 -18.98 -15.48 -0.68
CA ASP A 106 -19.66 -16.44 -1.54
C ASP A 106 -19.06 -16.35 -2.94
N ILE A 107 -18.16 -17.28 -3.26
CA ILE A 107 -17.48 -17.34 -4.56
C ILE A 107 -18.40 -17.89 -5.66
N TYR A 108 -19.38 -18.72 -5.30
CA TYR A 108 -20.20 -19.47 -6.27
C TYR A 108 -21.57 -18.83 -6.51
N GLY A 109 -21.93 -17.78 -5.77
CA GLY A 109 -23.21 -17.10 -5.88
C GLY A 109 -24.40 -17.94 -5.40
N ASN A 110 -24.16 -18.94 -4.55
CA ASN A 110 -25.17 -19.88 -4.07
C ASN A 110 -25.67 -19.56 -2.64
N GLY A 111 -25.27 -18.41 -2.09
CA GLY A 111 -25.56 -17.94 -0.74
C GLY A 111 -24.63 -18.49 0.33
N GLN A 112 -23.75 -19.45 0.03
CA GLN A 112 -22.82 -20.03 1.01
C GLN A 112 -21.51 -19.26 1.05
N LYS A 113 -21.29 -18.53 2.15
CA LYS A 113 -20.01 -17.87 2.40
C LYS A 113 -19.01 -18.83 3.01
N LYS A 114 -17.77 -18.79 2.51
CA LYS A 114 -16.65 -19.52 3.07
C LYS A 114 -15.50 -18.55 3.36
N PRO A 115 -14.69 -18.81 4.40
CA PRO A 115 -13.51 -17.99 4.68
C PRO A 115 -12.52 -18.11 3.53
N GLN A 116 -12.05 -16.98 3.04
CA GLN A 116 -11.03 -16.86 2.01
C GLN A 116 -9.88 -16.02 2.55
N THR A 117 -8.66 -16.52 2.39
CA THR A 117 -7.45 -15.82 2.77
C THR A 117 -7.13 -14.72 1.78
N VAL A 118 -6.89 -13.50 2.29
CA VAL A 118 -6.53 -12.35 1.46
C VAL A 118 -5.02 -12.29 1.28
N HIS A 119 -4.58 -12.10 0.04
CA HIS A 119 -3.19 -11.89 -0.29
C HIS A 119 -2.92 -10.39 -0.49
N PHE A 120 -2.05 -9.82 0.35
CA PHE A 120 -1.60 -8.43 0.23
C PHE A 120 -0.35 -8.30 -0.65
N ILE A 121 0.44 -9.36 -0.73
CA ILE A 121 1.64 -9.49 -1.54
C ILE A 121 1.53 -10.81 -2.31
N ASP A 122 1.84 -10.78 -3.60
CA ASP A 122 2.06 -11.98 -4.40
C ASP A 122 3.51 -12.45 -4.21
N TRP A 123 3.69 -13.45 -3.35
CA TRP A 123 4.99 -14.03 -3.04
C TRP A 123 5.47 -15.01 -4.12
N ASP A 124 4.54 -15.58 -4.89
CA ASP A 124 4.84 -16.58 -5.93
C ASP A 124 5.28 -15.89 -7.23
N ASN A 125 4.63 -14.78 -7.57
CA ASN A 125 4.97 -13.95 -8.73
C ASN A 125 5.15 -12.49 -8.31
N VAL A 126 6.40 -12.14 -7.97
CA VAL A 126 6.77 -10.82 -7.46
C VAL A 126 6.37 -9.69 -8.44
N ASP A 127 6.43 -9.93 -9.76
CA ASP A 127 6.09 -8.95 -10.79
C ASP A 127 4.59 -8.58 -10.83
N ASN A 128 3.73 -9.35 -10.15
CA ASN A 128 2.30 -9.05 -10.03
C ASN A 128 2.00 -7.98 -8.95
N ASN A 129 2.98 -7.63 -8.12
CA ASN A 129 2.85 -6.58 -7.10
C ASN A 129 2.91 -5.17 -7.72
N ASP A 130 2.41 -4.16 -7.01
CA ASP A 130 2.51 -2.75 -7.41
C ASP A 130 3.70 -2.09 -6.72
N PHE A 131 4.74 -1.75 -7.50
CA PHE A 131 5.95 -1.11 -6.98
C PHE A 131 6.02 0.36 -7.40
N LEU A 132 6.02 1.25 -6.40
CA LEU A 132 6.05 2.69 -6.58
C LEU A 132 7.24 3.30 -5.84
N VAL A 133 7.95 4.21 -6.50
CA VAL A 133 8.91 5.11 -5.89
C VAL A 133 8.42 6.56 -6.00
N THR A 134 8.59 7.31 -4.93
CA THR A 134 8.22 8.73 -4.87
C THR A 134 9.30 9.54 -4.18
N ARG A 135 9.35 10.83 -4.50
CA ARG A 135 10.14 11.82 -3.78
C ARG A 135 9.24 12.90 -3.21
N GLN A 136 9.62 13.42 -2.04
CA GLN A 136 8.94 14.53 -1.36
C GLN A 136 7.44 14.28 -1.18
N PHE A 137 7.09 13.38 -0.24
CA PHE A 137 5.72 13.01 0.08
C PHE A 137 5.23 13.80 1.31
N GLU A 138 4.26 14.68 1.11
CA GLU A 138 3.72 15.52 2.18
C GLU A 138 2.76 14.72 3.06
N VAL A 139 3.01 14.74 4.38
CA VAL A 139 2.15 14.17 5.42
C VAL A 139 1.92 15.22 6.49
N LYS A 140 0.66 15.42 6.86
CA LYS A 140 0.28 16.29 7.98
C LYS A 140 0.01 15.41 9.20
N THR A 141 0.60 15.77 10.33
CA THR A 141 0.22 15.17 11.61
C THR A 141 -1.14 15.72 12.04
N GLN A 142 -1.89 14.95 12.84
CA GLN A 142 -3.14 15.42 13.47
C GLN A 142 -2.93 16.45 14.60
N LEU A 143 -1.70 16.94 14.80
CA LEU A 143 -1.42 17.99 15.75
C LEU A 143 -1.76 19.33 15.09
N GLY A 144 -2.83 19.95 15.60
CA GLY A 144 -3.17 21.34 15.30
C GLY A 144 -2.13 22.33 15.81
#